data_AF-A0A260PXV1-F1
#
_entry.id   AF-A0A260PXV1-F1
#
_cell.length_a   1.000
_cell.length_b   1.000
_cell.length_c   1.000
_cell.angle_alpha   90.00
_cell.angle_beta   90.00
_cell.angle_gamma   90.00
#
_symmetry.space_group_name_H-M   'P 1'
#
loop_
_entity.id
_entity.type
_entity.pdbx_description
1 polymer ?
#
loop_
_entity_poly.entity_id
_entity_poly.type
_entity_poly.pdbx_seq_one_letter_code
_entity_poly.pdbx_strand_id
1 'polypeptide(L)' 'MSDQVSDPLVAFAVKWEPYGGASADDVLVEFGLDMSEYRLRLFQKISRADRAGVSAPLRSRLVSYALVPVHRAPRIGK' A
#
# COMPACT_ATOMS: atom_id res chain seq x y z
N MET A 1 -15.47 -3.55 22.77
CA MET A 1 -15.54 -3.47 21.30
C MET A 1 -14.14 -3.16 20.82
N SER A 2 -13.39 -4.20 20.43
CA SER A 2 -12.02 -4.02 19.95
C SER A 2 -12.08 -3.32 18.61
N ASP A 3 -11.55 -2.12 18.58
CA ASP A 3 -11.37 -1.25 17.43
C ASP A 3 -10.50 -1.99 16.40
N GLN A 4 -11.13 -2.81 15.54
CA GLN A 4 -10.55 -3.33 14.30
C GLN A 4 -10.33 -2.17 13.33
N VAL A 5 -9.55 -1.17 13.75
CA VAL A 5 -9.04 -0.16 12.82
C VAL A 5 -8.05 -0.92 11.95
N SER A 6 -8.55 -1.37 10.82
CA SER A 6 -7.73 -1.63 9.67
C SER A 6 -6.82 -0.42 9.53
N ASP A 7 -5.52 -0.62 9.74
CA ASP A 7 -4.52 0.43 9.69
C ASP A 7 -4.76 1.28 8.42
N PRO A 8 -4.78 2.62 8.50
CA PRO A 8 -5.22 3.45 7.38
C PRO A 8 -4.37 3.24 6.12
N LEU A 9 -3.09 2.85 6.25
CA LEU A 9 -2.28 2.49 5.09
C LEU A 9 -2.78 1.20 4.43
N VAL A 10 -3.19 0.22 5.23
CA VAL A 10 -3.72 -1.06 4.75
C VAL A 10 -5.11 -0.87 4.15
N ALA A 11 -6.00 -0.13 4.81
CA ALA A 11 -7.33 0.18 4.29
C ALA A 11 -7.25 0.89 2.92
N PHE A 12 -6.32 1.84 2.80
CA PHE A 12 -6.05 2.52 1.54
C PHE A 12 -5.50 1.57 0.48
N ALA A 13 -4.54 0.71 0.83
CA ALA A 13 -3.99 -0.27 -0.12
C ALA A 13 -5.07 -1.24 -0.64
N VAL A 14 -5.99 -1.66 0.23
CA VAL A 14 -7.14 -2.51 -0.13
C VAL A 14 -8.10 -1.79 -1.07
N LYS A 15 -8.38 -0.50 -0.82
CA LYS A 15 -9.22 0.32 -1.71
C LYS A 15 -8.65 0.39 -3.13
N TRP A 16 -7.33 0.45 -3.27
CA TRP A 16 -6.65 0.59 -4.55
C TRP A 16 -6.20 -0.72 -5.20
N GLU A 17 -6.27 -1.86 -4.50
CA GLU A 17 -5.93 -3.18 -5.05
C GLU A 17 -6.62 -3.52 -6.38
N PRO A 18 -7.94 -3.29 -6.58
CA PRO A 18 -8.59 -3.62 -7.86
C PRO A 18 -8.10 -2.78 -9.05
N TYR A 19 -7.44 -1.64 -8.78
CA TYR A 19 -6.88 -0.75 -9.80
C TYR A 19 -5.39 -0.98 -10.04
N GLY A 20 -4.79 -2.00 -9.40
CA GLY A 20 -3.35 -2.27 -9.45
C GLY A 20 -2.52 -1.49 -8.43
N GLY A 21 -3.17 -0.82 -7.47
CA GLY A 21 -2.55 -0.05 -6.41
C GLY A 21 -2.64 1.47 -6.61
N ALA A 22 -2.32 2.21 -5.55
CA ALA A 22 -2.40 3.66 -5.53
C ALA A 22 -1.23 4.32 -6.28
N SER A 23 -1.47 5.47 -6.92
CA SER A 23 -0.40 6.26 -7.53
C SER A 23 0.42 7.00 -6.47
N ALA A 24 1.63 7.42 -6.84
CA ALA A 24 2.48 8.23 -5.96
C ALA A 24 1.82 9.58 -5.59
N ASP A 25 1.04 10.16 -6.49
CA ASP A 25 0.31 11.41 -6.25
C ASP A 25 -0.80 11.21 -5.19
N ASP A 26 -1.64 10.19 -5.35
CA ASP A 26 -2.68 9.85 -4.36
C ASP A 26 -2.08 9.56 -2.98
N VAL A 27 -0.97 8.84 -2.92
CA VAL A 27 -0.26 8.52 -1.66
C VAL A 27 0.29 9.79 -1.00
N LEU A 28 0.83 10.72 -1.80
CA LEU A 28 1.34 11.99 -1.29
C LEU A 28 0.20 12.89 -0.81
N VAL A 29 -0.92 12.95 -1.52
CA VAL A 29 -2.10 13.73 -1.14
C VAL A 29 -2.71 13.20 0.16
N GLU A 30 -2.86 11.88 0.29
CA GLU A 30 -3.57 11.27 1.42
C GLU A 30 -2.71 11.14 2.68
N PHE A 31 -1.40 10.89 2.53
CA PHE A 31 -0.50 10.60 3.67
C PHE A 31 0.69 11.56 3.80
N GLY A 32 0.96 12.41 2.80
CA GLY A 32 2.17 13.23 2.78
C GLY A 32 3.46 12.40 2.67
N LEU A 33 3.38 11.17 2.13
CA LEU A 33 4.51 10.25 2.03
C LEU A 33 4.95 10.09 0.58
N ASP A 34 6.26 9.88 0.39
CA ASP A 34 6.76 9.34 -0.89
C ASP A 34 6.30 7.88 -1.06
N MET A 35 6.16 7.47 -2.32
CA MET A 35 5.76 6.10 -2.67
C MET A 35 6.62 5.01 -2.04
N SER A 36 7.92 5.28 -1.90
CA SER A 36 8.90 4.35 -1.33
C SER A 36 8.67 4.17 0.18
N GLU A 37 8.43 5.27 0.88
CA GLU A 37 8.13 5.29 2.31
C GLU A 37 6.77 4.63 2.60
N TYR A 38 5.76 4.92 1.77
CA TYR A 38 4.46 4.26 1.83
C TYR A 38 4.57 2.74 1.70
N ARG A 39 5.30 2.25 0.70
CA ARG A 39 5.50 0.80 0.48
C ARG A 39 6.27 0.13 1.61
N LEU A 40 7.31 0.78 2.12
CA LEU A 40 8.08 0.27 3.26
C LEU A 40 7.17 0.11 4.49
N ARG A 41 6.37 1.13 4.81
CA ARG A 41 5.42 1.09 5.93
C ARG A 41 4.33 0.05 5.71
N LEU A 42 3.76 -0.01 4.51
CA LEU A 42 2.76 -1.02 4.14
C LEU A 42 3.33 -2.44 4.32
N PHE A 43 4.55 -2.68 3.83
CA PHE A 43 5.23 -3.96 3.96
C PHE A 43 5.48 -4.35 5.43
N GLN A 44 5.92 -3.42 6.27
CA GLN A 44 6.11 -3.67 7.70
C GLN A 44 4.80 -4.03 8.41
N LYS A 45 3.70 -3.38 8.02
CA LYS A 45 2.37 -3.60 8.61
C LYS A 45 1.79 -4.95 8.20
N ILE A 46 1.82 -5.29 6.91
CA ILE A 46 1.31 -6.59 6.40
C ILE A 46 2.22 -7.76 6.76
N SER A 47 3.52 -7.53 7.00
CA SER A 47 4.45 -8.57 7.47
C SER A 47 4.16 -8.99 8.90
N ARG A 48 3.63 -8.08 9.74
CA ARG A 48 3.14 -8.38 11.09
C ARG A 48 1.72 -8.97 11.01
N ALA A 49 1.66 -10.23 10.57
CA ALA A 49 0.45 -10.97 10.20
C ALA A 49 -0.72 -10.93 11.20
N ASP A 50 -0.45 -10.67 12.47
CA ASP A 50 -1.44 -10.67 13.56
C ASP A 50 -2.40 -9.45 13.54
N ARG A 51 -2.01 -8.33 12.92
CA ARG A 51 -2.74 -7.05 13.07
C ARG A 51 -3.42 -6.50 11.82
N ALA A 52 -3.24 -7.13 10.66
CA ALA A 52 -3.71 -6.55 9.41
C ALA A 52 -5.23 -6.71 9.20
N GLY A 53 -5.88 -7.71 9.80
CA GLY A 53 -7.30 -7.98 9.55
C GLY A 53 -7.62 -8.31 8.07
N VAL A 54 -6.60 -8.60 7.26
CA VAL A 54 -6.69 -8.85 5.82
C VAL A 54 -6.62 -10.35 5.54
N SER A 55 -7.46 -10.83 4.61
CA SER A 55 -7.43 -12.23 4.18
C SER A 55 -6.07 -12.61 3.55
N ALA A 56 -5.65 -13.87 3.72
CA ALA A 56 -4.38 -14.38 3.19
C ALA A 56 -4.13 -14.10 1.67
N PRO A 57 -5.11 -14.24 0.76
CA PRO A 57 -4.89 -13.93 -0.66
C PRO A 57 -4.69 -12.43 -0.91
N LEU A 58 -5.46 -11.57 -0.25
CA LEU A 58 -5.34 -10.11 -0.39
C LEU A 58 -4.01 -9.63 0.19
N ARG A 59 -3.59 -10.18 1.34
CA ARG A 59 -2.26 -9.94 1.91
C ARG A 59 -1.14 -10.26 0.93
N SER A 60 -1.22 -11.39 0.24
CA SER A 60 -0.19 -11.81 -0.74
C SER A 60 -0.09 -10.82 -1.90
N ARG A 61 -1.22 -10.30 -2.40
CA ARG A 61 -1.23 -9.27 -3.46
C ARG A 61 -0.63 -7.95 -2.99
N LEU A 62 -0.97 -7.52 -1.77
CA LEU A 62 -0.40 -6.31 -1.16
C LEU A 62 1.11 -6.43 -0.91
N VAL A 63 1.59 -7.61 -0.52
CA VAL A 63 3.02 -7.89 -0.40
C VAL A 63 3.71 -7.78 -1.76
N SER A 64 3.18 -8.43 -2.80
CA SER A 64 3.72 -8.31 -4.16
C SER A 64 3.76 -6.85 -4.61
N TYR A 65 2.68 -6.11 -4.40
CA TYR A 65 2.61 -4.68 -4.71
C TYR A 65 3.67 -3.85 -3.99
N ALA A 66 3.85 -4.06 -2.69
CA ALA A 66 4.86 -3.35 -1.90
C ALA A 66 6.30 -3.66 -2.34
N LEU A 67 6.53 -4.88 -2.86
CA LEU A 67 7.83 -5.34 -3.32
C LEU A 67 8.14 -5.02 -4.79
N VAL A 68 7.12 -4.77 -5.64
CA VAL A 68 7.35 -4.40 -7.05
C VAL A 68 8.12 -3.09 -7.09
N PRO A 69 9.38 -3.04 -7.55
CA PRO A 69 10.10 -1.79 -7.70
C PRO A 69 9.33 -0.90 -8.67
N VAL A 70 9.16 0.38 -8.32
CA VAL A 70 8.54 1.36 -9.23
C VAL A 70 9.28 1.27 -10.57
N HIS A 71 8.60 0.79 -11.61
CA HIS A 71 9.00 1.15 -12.97
C HIS A 71 8.85 2.67 -13.00
N ARG A 72 9.99 3.36 -12.85
CA ARG A 72 10.07 4.80 -12.97
C ARG A 72 9.58 5.10 -14.38
N ALA A 73 8.31 5.49 -14.50
CA ALA A 73 7.79 5.92 -15.78
C ALA A 73 8.76 7.01 -16.28
N PRO A 74 9.35 6.87 -17.48
CA PRO A 74 10.20 7.90 -18.01
C PRO A 74 9.34 9.16 -18.08
N ARG A 75 9.75 10.21 -17.37
CA ARG A 75 9.18 11.53 -17.52
C ARG A 75 9.52 11.97 -18.96
N ILE A 76 8.64 11.62 -19.91
CA ILE A 76 8.66 12.22 -21.24
C ILE A 76 8.16 13.65 -21.03
N GLY A 77 9.11 14.54 -20.77
CA GLY A 77 8.91 15.97 -20.96
C GLY A 77 9.03 16.28 -22.44
N LYS A 78 8.02 16.97 -22.98
CA LYS A 78 8.16 17.82 -24.17
C LYS A 78 7.38 19.10 -23.94
#